data_AF-A0A917HBN6-F1
#
_entry.id   AF-A0A917HBN6-F1
#
_cell.length_a   1.000
_cell.length_b   1.000
_cell.length_c   1.000
_cell.angle_alpha   90.00
_cell.angle_beta   90.00
_cell.angle_gamma   90.00
#
_symmetry.space_group_name_H-M   'P 1'
#
loop_
_entity.id
_entity.type
_entity.pdbx_description
1 polymer ?
#
loop_
_entity_poly.entity_id
_entity_poly.type
_entity_poly.pdbx_seq_one_letter_code
_entity_poly.pdbx_strand_id
1 'polypeptide(L)'
;MQYYYGNQMPLRVLDEAEFWKQQEAEHTVVMRELVQNLEQEYVDALKRWEDVLNTTHQHVVRFVESVIRSGNQISPQLYQQVLDLVSFCLQESVAFIQFCRQVKSESAAVSNNPTAKVVIDHIVDESEYFIGIAQTILYEQN
;
A
#
# COMPACT_ATOMS: atom_id res chain seq x y z
N MET A 1 -5.54 10.70 -8.03
CA MET A 1 -6.60 11.05 -9.00
C MET A 1 -7.89 10.36 -8.55
N GLN A 2 -9.02 11.06 -8.46
CA GLN A 2 -10.30 10.43 -8.13
C GLN A 2 -11.10 10.18 -9.41
N TYR A 3 -11.34 8.91 -9.72
CA TYR A 3 -12.23 8.51 -10.79
C TYR A 3 -13.47 7.82 -10.20
N TYR A 4 -14.65 8.32 -10.55
CA TYR A 4 -15.93 7.75 -10.12
C TYR A 4 -16.36 6.67 -11.12
N TYR A 5 -16.16 5.40 -10.78
CA TYR A 5 -16.41 4.26 -11.68
C TYR A 5 -17.70 3.46 -11.40
N GLY A 6 -18.72 4.08 -10.79
CA GLY A 6 -20.07 3.49 -10.67
C GLY A 6 -20.07 2.06 -10.10
N ASN A 7 -20.74 1.12 -10.79
CA ASN A 7 -20.95 -0.27 -10.35
C ASN A 7 -19.72 -1.22 -10.51
N GLN A 8 -18.52 -0.71 -10.84
CA GLN A 8 -17.32 -1.54 -11.08
C GLN A 8 -16.43 -1.73 -9.84
N MET A 9 -17.03 -1.80 -8.66
CA MET A 9 -16.35 -1.77 -7.36
C MET A 9 -15.24 -2.84 -7.14
N PRO A 10 -15.31 -4.10 -7.64
CA PRO A 10 -14.23 -5.07 -7.45
C PRO A 10 -13.01 -4.81 -8.35
N LEU A 11 -13.21 -4.23 -9.53
CA LEU A 11 -12.12 -3.88 -10.44
C LEU A 11 -11.39 -2.64 -9.94
N ARG A 12 -12.15 -1.63 -9.50
CA ARG A 12 -11.59 -0.40 -8.94
C ARG A 12 -10.66 -0.65 -7.77
N VAL A 13 -11.01 -1.57 -6.88
CA VAL A 13 -10.17 -1.84 -5.70
C VAL A 13 -8.88 -2.56 -6.07
N LEU A 14 -8.87 -3.37 -7.13
CA LEU A 14 -7.65 -3.98 -7.65
C LEU A 14 -6.74 -2.92 -8.29
N ASP A 15 -7.28 -1.99 -9.07
CA ASP A 15 -6.51 -0.89 -9.66
C ASP A 15 -5.87 0.00 -8.58
N GLU A 16 -6.63 0.35 -7.54
CA GLU A 16 -6.12 1.15 -6.42
C GLU A 16 -5.09 0.35 -5.61
N ALA A 17 -5.33 -0.95 -5.36
CA ALA A 17 -4.35 -1.79 -4.68
C ALA A 17 -3.06 -1.92 -5.50
N GLU A 18 -3.13 -2.07 -6.82
CA GLU A 18 -1.96 -2.13 -7.69
C GLU A 18 -1.12 -0.86 -7.53
N PHE A 19 -1.77 0.29 -7.74
CA PHE A 19 -1.12 1.59 -7.64
C PHE A 19 -0.49 1.82 -6.26
N TRP A 20 -1.25 1.62 -5.18
CA TRP A 20 -0.77 1.96 -3.85
C TRP A 20 0.28 0.98 -3.30
N LYS A 21 0.22 -0.31 -3.65
CA LYS A 21 1.30 -1.24 -3.29
C LYS A 21 2.62 -0.87 -3.99
N GLN A 22 2.55 -0.41 -5.24
CA GLN A 22 3.73 0.12 -5.92
C GLN A 22 4.24 1.40 -5.24
N GLN A 23 3.35 2.37 -4.97
CA GLN A 23 3.74 3.63 -4.32
C GLN A 23 4.40 3.40 -2.96
N GLU A 24 3.85 2.51 -2.12
CA GLU A 24 4.45 2.19 -0.83
C GLU A 24 5.84 1.55 -0.97
N ALA A 25 6.04 0.67 -1.96
CA ALA A 25 7.35 0.09 -2.25
C ALA A 25 8.35 1.20 -2.64
N GLU A 26 7.94 2.13 -3.51
CA GLU A 26 8.75 3.28 -3.92
C GLU A 26 9.06 4.22 -2.73
N HIS A 27 8.10 4.41 -1.82
CA HIS A 27 8.29 5.18 -0.59
C HIS A 27 9.39 4.62 0.31
N THR A 28 9.59 3.30 0.31
CA THR A 28 10.71 2.72 1.04
C THR A 28 12.07 3.19 0.50
N VAL A 29 12.17 3.38 -0.83
CA VAL A 29 13.37 3.89 -1.49
C VAL A 29 13.54 5.36 -1.15
N VAL A 30 12.47 6.16 -1.28
CA VAL A 30 12.46 7.59 -0.95
C VAL A 30 12.99 7.83 0.47
N MET A 31 12.53 7.07 1.46
CA MET A 31 13.00 7.21 2.84
C MET A 31 14.50 6.93 3.00
N ARG A 32 15.04 5.91 2.31
CA ARG A 32 16.48 5.59 2.37
C ARG A 32 17.34 6.64 1.67
N GLU A 33 16.89 7.15 0.53
CA GLU A 33 17.64 8.15 -0.25
C GLU A 33 17.56 9.55 0.39
N LEU A 34 16.47 9.86 1.09
CA LEU A 34 16.28 11.15 1.76
C LEU A 34 17.12 11.29 3.05
N VAL A 35 17.34 10.19 3.77
CA VAL A 35 17.99 10.20 5.10
C VAL A 35 19.34 9.47 5.03
N GLN A 36 20.38 10.21 4.64
CA GLN A 36 21.72 9.67 4.34
C GLN A 36 22.42 8.91 5.49
N ASN A 37 22.03 9.18 6.74
CA ASN A 37 22.59 8.57 7.94
C ASN A 37 21.56 7.78 8.74
N LEU A 38 20.52 7.28 8.06
CA LEU A 38 19.50 6.43 8.68
C LEU A 38 20.16 5.19 9.32
N GLU A 39 19.68 4.82 10.50
CA GLU A 39 20.20 3.69 11.26
C GLU A 39 20.03 2.38 10.46
N GLN A 40 21.04 1.51 10.51
CA GLN A 40 21.10 0.31 9.68
C GLN A 40 19.87 -0.60 9.86
N GLU A 41 19.33 -0.69 11.07
CA GLU A 41 18.13 -1.48 11.35
C GLU A 41 16.90 -0.99 10.56
N TYR A 42 16.75 0.32 10.40
CA TYR A 42 15.67 0.91 9.60
C TYR A 42 15.96 0.78 8.10
N VAL A 43 17.22 0.92 7.68
CA VAL A 43 17.62 0.64 6.28
C VAL A 43 17.29 -0.79 5.87
N ASP A 44 17.61 -1.77 6.72
CA ASP A 44 17.34 -3.19 6.47
C ASP A 44 15.85 -3.52 6.57
N ALA A 45 15.11 -2.84 7.45
CA ALA A 45 13.65 -2.94 7.51
C ALA A 45 12.99 -2.38 6.25
N LEU A 46 13.45 -1.22 5.74
CA LEU A 46 12.94 -0.60 4.52
C LEU A 46 13.15 -1.47 3.29
N LYS A 47 14.31 -2.14 3.17
CA LYS A 47 14.56 -3.12 2.09
C LYS A 47 13.62 -4.32 2.17
N ARG A 48 13.38 -4.85 3.38
CA ARG A 48 12.43 -5.94 3.57
C ARG A 48 10.99 -5.51 3.23
N TRP A 49 10.61 -4.29 3.62
CA TRP A 49 9.32 -3.72 3.23
C TRP A 49 9.18 -3.59 1.72
N GLU A 50 10.22 -3.10 1.03
CA GLU A 50 10.25 -3.03 -0.44
C GLU A 50 9.97 -4.40 -1.07
N ASP A 51 10.66 -5.45 -0.63
CA ASP A 51 10.50 -6.80 -1.16
C ASP A 51 9.08 -7.35 -0.94
N VAL A 52 8.53 -7.13 0.26
CA VAL A 52 7.18 -7.60 0.63
C VAL A 52 6.13 -6.84 -0.16
N LEU A 53 6.19 -5.51 -0.21
CA LEU A 53 5.25 -4.66 -0.95
C LEU A 53 5.30 -4.95 -2.46
N ASN A 54 6.49 -5.12 -3.03
CA ASN A 54 6.64 -5.55 -4.42
C ASN A 54 6.03 -6.93 -4.67
N THR A 55 6.19 -7.87 -3.73
CA THR A 55 5.56 -9.20 -3.86
C THR A 55 4.04 -9.09 -3.87
N THR A 56 3.48 -8.28 -2.97
CA THR A 56 2.03 -8.02 -2.90
C THR A 56 1.53 -7.34 -4.16
N HIS A 57 2.23 -6.30 -4.65
CA HIS A 57 1.95 -5.65 -5.93
C HIS A 57 1.88 -6.67 -7.09
N GLN A 58 2.87 -7.56 -7.21
CA GLN A 58 2.87 -8.61 -8.23
C GLN A 58 1.68 -9.58 -8.10
N HIS A 59 1.21 -9.84 -6.90
CA HIS A 59 -0.01 -10.64 -6.69
C HIS A 59 -1.25 -9.89 -7.16
N VAL A 60 -1.37 -8.59 -6.85
CA VAL A 60 -2.48 -7.76 -7.33
C VAL A 60 -2.53 -7.74 -8.86
N VAL A 61 -1.39 -7.51 -9.52
CA VAL A 61 -1.30 -7.52 -11.00
C VAL A 61 -1.81 -8.83 -11.60
N ARG A 62 -1.50 -9.99 -11.00
CA ARG A 62 -2.01 -11.29 -11.48
C ARG A 62 -3.53 -11.42 -11.34
N PHE A 63 -4.12 -10.83 -10.30
CA PHE A 63 -5.56 -10.79 -10.13
C PHE A 63 -6.23 -9.86 -11.14
N VAL A 64 -5.64 -8.68 -11.39
CA VAL A 64 -6.08 -7.75 -12.45
C VAL A 64 -6.12 -8.48 -13.80
N GLU A 65 -5.03 -9.15 -14.18
CA GLU A 65 -4.98 -9.95 -15.42
C GLU A 65 -6.03 -11.06 -15.44
N SER A 66 -6.25 -11.76 -14.32
CA SER A 66 -7.26 -12.82 -14.25
C SER A 66 -8.67 -12.31 -14.54
N VAL A 67 -9.03 -11.12 -14.03
CA VAL A 67 -10.33 -10.48 -14.31
C VAL A 67 -10.43 -9.98 -15.75
N ILE A 68 -9.35 -9.39 -16.28
CA ILE A 68 -9.32 -8.95 -17.68
C ILE A 68 -9.54 -10.15 -18.61
N ARG A 69 -8.86 -11.28 -18.36
CA ARG A 69 -8.94 -12.50 -19.17
C ARG A 69 -10.27 -13.24 -19.02
N SER A 70 -11.02 -13.01 -17.94
CA SER A 70 -12.39 -13.50 -17.80
C SER A 70 -13.44 -12.62 -18.48
N GLY A 71 -13.02 -11.60 -19.25
CA GLY A 71 -13.93 -10.67 -19.93
C GLY A 71 -14.68 -9.77 -18.95
N ASN A 72 -14.06 -9.42 -17.83
CA ASN A 72 -14.65 -8.67 -16.71
C ASN A 72 -15.84 -9.37 -16.05
N GLN A 73 -16.02 -10.67 -16.30
CA GLN A 73 -16.99 -11.50 -15.58
C GLN A 73 -16.29 -12.10 -14.36
N ILE A 74 -16.70 -11.66 -13.17
CA ILE A 74 -16.12 -12.13 -11.91
C ILE A 74 -17.04 -13.22 -11.35
N SER A 75 -16.54 -14.44 -11.26
CA SER A 75 -17.25 -15.52 -10.57
C SER A 75 -17.33 -15.21 -9.07
N PRO A 76 -18.33 -15.75 -8.34
CA PRO A 76 -18.40 -15.57 -6.89
C PRO A 76 -17.12 -15.98 -6.16
N GLN A 77 -16.43 -17.02 -6.64
CA GLN A 77 -15.17 -17.50 -6.08
C GLN A 77 -14.04 -16.49 -6.31
N LEU A 78 -13.89 -15.98 -7.54
CA LEU A 78 -12.88 -14.97 -7.85
C LEU A 78 -13.13 -13.68 -7.08
N TYR A 79 -14.41 -13.31 -6.93
CA TYR A 79 -14.79 -12.15 -6.13
C TYR A 79 -14.36 -12.28 -4.68
N GLN A 80 -14.60 -13.43 -4.05
CA GLN A 80 -14.14 -13.67 -2.67
C GLN A 80 -12.61 -13.58 -2.56
N GLN A 81 -11.88 -14.17 -3.50
CA GLN A 81 -10.42 -14.09 -3.51
C GLN A 81 -9.90 -12.65 -3.65
N VAL A 82 -10.61 -11.80 -4.42
CA VAL A 82 -10.29 -10.37 -4.51
C VAL A 82 -10.52 -9.67 -3.17
N LEU A 83 -11.63 -9.95 -2.48
CA LEU A 83 -11.88 -9.38 -1.14
C LEU A 83 -10.81 -9.80 -0.12
N ASP A 84 -10.40 -11.06 -0.15
CA ASP A 84 -9.35 -11.59 0.73
C ASP A 84 -8.00 -10.88 0.47
N LEU A 85 -7.65 -10.68 -0.81
CA LEU A 85 -6.45 -9.93 -1.21
C LEU A 85 -6.50 -8.47 -0.77
N VAL A 86 -7.65 -7.80 -0.93
CA VAL A 86 -7.82 -6.40 -0.51
C VAL A 86 -7.70 -6.27 1.01
N SER A 87 -8.29 -7.21 1.76
CA SER A 87 -8.16 -7.27 3.22
C SER A 87 -6.69 -7.42 3.63
N PHE A 88 -5.93 -8.27 2.93
CA PHE A 88 -4.49 -8.40 3.14
C PHE A 88 -3.75 -7.09 2.84
N CYS A 89 -4.00 -6.45 1.68
CA CYS A 89 -3.36 -5.18 1.32
C CYS A 89 -3.64 -4.08 2.34
N LEU A 90 -4.87 -4.01 2.88
CA LEU A 90 -5.24 -3.09 3.95
C LEU A 90 -4.39 -3.34 5.20
N GLN A 91 -4.32 -4.59 5.66
CA GLN A 91 -3.55 -4.95 6.85
C GLN A 91 -2.05 -4.66 6.69
N GLU A 92 -1.51 -4.94 5.50
CA GLU A 92 -0.13 -4.62 5.14
C GLU A 92 0.14 -3.11 5.20
N SER A 93 -0.78 -2.29 4.67
CA SER A 93 -0.66 -0.82 4.71
C SER A 93 -0.71 -0.28 6.14
N VAL A 94 -1.57 -0.85 6.99
CA VAL A 94 -1.63 -0.51 8.43
C VAL A 94 -0.29 -0.80 9.10
N ALA A 95 0.31 -1.96 8.84
CA ALA A 95 1.59 -2.33 9.41
C ALA A 95 2.73 -1.45 8.85
N PHE A 96 2.69 -1.09 7.57
CA PHE A 96 3.66 -0.18 6.96
C PHE A 96 3.59 1.24 7.55
N ILE A 97 2.38 1.78 7.77
CA ILE A 97 2.17 3.05 8.46
C ILE A 97 2.73 3.01 9.88
N GLN A 98 2.49 1.93 10.62
CA GLN A 98 3.04 1.78 11.97
C GLN A 98 4.57 1.81 11.96
N PHE A 99 5.19 1.14 11.01
CA PHE A 99 6.63 1.19 10.80
C PHE A 99 7.12 2.61 10.46
N CYS A 100 6.45 3.31 9.52
CA CYS A 100 6.81 4.68 9.16
C CYS A 100 6.73 5.63 10.37
N ARG A 101 5.67 5.49 11.18
CA ARG A 101 5.50 6.25 12.43
C ARG A 101 6.61 5.95 13.42
N GLN A 102 7.00 4.69 13.56
CA GLN A 102 8.12 4.29 14.41
C GLN A 102 9.43 4.94 13.95
N VAL A 103 9.76 4.85 12.66
CA VAL A 103 10.94 5.52 12.09
C VAL A 103 10.91 7.02 12.39
N LYS A 104 9.77 7.67 12.20
CA LYS A 104 9.61 9.10 12.48
C LYS A 104 9.86 9.47 13.95
N SER A 105 9.40 8.64 14.90
CA SER A 105 9.49 8.94 16.33
C SER A 105 10.80 8.48 16.98
N GLU A 106 11.39 7.39 16.49
CA GLU A 106 12.49 6.69 17.17
C GLU A 106 13.84 6.84 16.46
N SER A 107 13.88 7.13 15.15
CA SER A 107 15.14 7.37 14.46
C SER A 107 15.76 8.69 14.91
N ALA A 108 17.00 8.62 15.40
CA ALA A 108 17.81 9.79 15.71
C ALA A 108 18.10 10.59 14.43
N ALA A 109 18.35 9.91 13.31
CA ALA A 109 18.58 10.53 12.00
C ALA A 109 17.37 11.35 11.51
N VAL A 110 16.15 10.85 11.73
CA VAL A 110 14.90 11.56 11.37
C VAL A 110 14.51 12.62 12.38
N SER A 111 14.80 12.41 13.68
CA SER A 111 14.35 13.29 14.76
C SER A 111 14.78 14.76 14.59
N ASN A 112 15.94 15.01 13.98
CA ASN A 112 16.48 16.35 13.73
C ASN A 112 16.34 16.81 12.27
N ASN A 113 15.64 16.04 11.42
CA ASN A 113 15.45 16.33 10.01
C ASN A 113 13.98 16.71 9.72
N PRO A 114 13.62 18.00 9.68
CA PRO A 114 12.24 18.42 9.48
C PRO A 114 11.69 18.01 8.11
N THR A 115 12.52 18.00 7.06
CA THR A 115 12.12 17.56 5.72
C THR A 115 11.75 16.08 5.73
N ALA A 116 12.57 15.24 6.39
CA ALA A 116 12.26 13.81 6.51
C ALA A 116 10.93 13.57 7.23
N LYS A 117 10.64 14.32 8.30
CA LYS A 117 9.36 14.22 9.00
C LYS A 117 8.16 14.56 8.11
N VAL A 118 8.25 15.65 7.34
CA VAL A 118 7.18 16.06 6.41
C VAL A 118 6.96 15.00 5.33
N VAL A 119 8.04 14.44 4.77
CA VAL A 119 7.92 13.39 3.76
C VAL A 119 7.31 12.11 4.34
N ILE A 120 7.71 11.71 5.55
CA ILE A 120 7.13 10.52 6.20
C ILE A 120 5.65 10.74 6.54
N ASP A 121 5.26 11.94 6.96
CA ASP A 121 3.84 12.27 7.17
C ASP A 121 3.04 12.16 5.88
N HIS A 122 3.57 12.68 4.78
CA HIS A 122 2.94 12.55 3.48
C HIS A 122 2.76 11.09 3.05
N ILE A 123 3.80 10.25 3.22
CA ILE A 123 3.74 8.81 2.95
C ILE A 123 2.63 8.14 3.77
N VAL A 124 2.52 8.49 5.06
CA VAL A 124 1.48 7.96 5.94
C VAL A 124 0.09 8.39 5.49
N ASP A 125 -0.11 9.66 5.16
CA ASP A 125 -1.39 10.20 4.70
C ASP A 125 -1.86 9.50 3.41
N GLU A 126 -0.93 9.22 2.49
CA GLU A 126 -1.22 8.51 1.25
C GLU A 126 -1.57 7.03 1.46
N SER A 127 -0.87 6.33 2.35
CA SER A 127 -1.24 4.97 2.75
C SER A 127 -2.60 4.94 3.48
N GLU A 128 -2.93 5.95 4.29
CA GLU A 128 -4.24 6.07 4.94
C GLU A 128 -5.37 6.31 3.93
N TYR A 129 -5.11 7.05 2.86
CA TYR A 129 -6.05 7.21 1.75
C TYR A 129 -6.41 5.86 1.11
N PHE A 130 -5.41 5.01 0.84
CA PHE A 130 -5.66 3.66 0.34
C PHE A 130 -6.50 2.82 1.31
N ILE A 131 -6.20 2.87 2.61
CA ILE A 131 -6.99 2.18 3.63
C ILE A 131 -8.46 2.60 3.58
N GLY A 132 -8.75 3.90 3.45
CA GLY A 132 -10.13 4.39 3.33
C GLY A 132 -10.87 3.85 2.10
N ILE A 133 -10.18 3.71 0.97
CA ILE A 133 -10.73 3.05 -0.22
C ILE A 133 -11.00 1.57 0.07
N ALA A 134 -10.01 0.83 0.56
CA ALA A 134 -10.13 -0.60 0.82
C ALA A 134 -11.27 -0.91 1.81
N GLN A 135 -11.41 -0.11 2.87
CA GLN A 135 -12.50 -0.24 3.85
C GLN A 135 -13.88 -0.04 3.25
N THR A 136 -14.04 0.93 2.33
CA THR A 136 -15.33 1.19 1.69
C THR A 136 -15.86 -0.07 1.00
N ILE A 137 -14.99 -0.76 0.24
CA ILE A 137 -15.37 -2.00 -0.46
C ILE A 137 -15.61 -3.17 0.51
N LEU A 138 -14.81 -3.28 1.57
CA LEU A 138 -14.95 -4.37 2.55
C LEU A 138 -16.17 -4.20 3.46
N TYR A 139 -16.60 -2.96 3.74
CA TYR A 139 -17.72 -2.67 4.63
C TYR A 139 -19.08 -2.61 3.92
N GLU A 140 -19.13 -2.39 2.61
CA GLU A 140 -20.34 -2.57 1.79
C GLU A 140 -20.90 -4.01 1.81
N GLN A 141 -20.12 -4.98 2.29
CA GLN A 141 -20.51 -6.39 2.44
C GLN A 141 -21.25 -6.70 3.75
N ASN A 142 -21.25 -5.79 4.73
CA ASN A 142 -21.90 -5.95 6.05
C ASN A 142 -23.19 -5.14 6.16
#